data_AF-A0A7C8D086-F1
#
_entry.id   AF-A0A7C8D086-F1
#
_cell.length_a   1.000
_cell.length_b   1.000
_cell.length_c   1.000
_cell.angle_alpha   90.00
_cell.angle_beta   90.00
_cell.angle_gamma   90.00
#
_symmetry.space_group_name_H-M   'P 1'
#
loop_
_entity.id
_entity.type
_entity.pdbx_description
1 polymer ?
#
loop_
_entity_poly.entity_id
_entity_poly.type
_entity_poly.pdbx_seq_one_letter_code
_entity_poly.pdbx_strand_id
1 'polypeptide(L)'
;RVLGSASFLGLIAFVGFVWRRSSSGYYRWLLGILGCAATVQVGLGVATLLLHVPIVLAALHQASALFLVTISLCVAFVGRR
;
A
#
# COMPACT_ATOMS: atom_id res chain seq x y z
N ARG A 1 7.04 -5.29 13.47
CA ARG A 1 6.81 -3.81 13.44
C ARG A 1 7.82 -3.09 12.55
N VAL A 2 9.12 -3.25 12.81
CA VAL A 2 10.20 -2.64 12.00
C VAL A 2 10.07 -2.95 10.50
N LEU A 3 9.81 -4.22 10.15
CA LEU A 3 9.57 -4.63 8.75
C LEU A 3 8.39 -3.88 8.11
N GLY A 4 7.30 -3.66 8.83
CA GLY A 4 6.13 -2.94 8.29
C GLY A 4 6.41 -1.48 8.00
N SER A 5 7.08 -0.78 8.93
CA SER A 5 7.47 0.62 8.76
C SER A 5 8.53 0.79 7.67
N ALA A 6 9.50 -0.11 7.58
CA ALA A 6 10.53 -0.10 6.54
C ALA A 6 9.93 -0.35 5.15
N SER A 7 9.02 -1.32 5.03
CA SER A 7 8.30 -1.58 3.78
C SER A 7 7.43 -0.41 3.35
N PHE A 8 6.76 0.27 4.29
CA PHE A 8 5.97 1.48 3.98
C PHE A 8 6.85 2.60 3.43
N LEU A 9 7.96 2.92 4.11
CA LEU A 9 8.92 3.93 3.65
C LEU A 9 9.50 3.58 2.28
N GLY A 10 9.90 2.32 2.08
CA GLY A 10 10.37 1.82 0.79
C GLY A 10 9.33 1.95 -0.31
N LEU A 11 8.07 1.63 -0.02
CA LEU A 11 6.97 1.74 -0.97
C LEU A 11 6.68 3.20 -1.35
N ILE A 12 6.64 4.12 -0.40
CA ILE A 12 6.42 5.55 -0.67
C ILE A 12 7.57 6.13 -1.50
N ALA A 13 8.82 5.76 -1.17
CA ALA A 13 9.98 6.16 -1.96
C ALA A 13 9.92 5.60 -3.39
N PHE A 14 9.53 4.33 -3.55
CA PHE A 14 9.33 3.68 -4.85
C PHE A 14 8.24 4.38 -5.67
N VAL A 15 7.06 4.61 -5.07
CA VAL A 15 5.95 5.32 -5.72
C VAL A 15 6.40 6.71 -6.16
N GLY A 16 7.06 7.49 -5.31
CA GLY A 16 7.55 8.83 -5.66
C GLY A 16 8.63 8.83 -6.75
N PHE A 17 9.51 7.82 -6.76
CA PHE A 17 10.52 7.66 -7.80
C PHE A 17 9.92 7.31 -9.16
N VAL A 18 9.05 6.30 -9.18
CA VAL A 18 8.42 5.78 -10.40
C VAL A 18 7.41 6.77 -10.96
N TRP A 19 6.64 7.45 -10.11
CA TRP A 19 5.71 8.49 -10.53
C TRP A 19 6.42 9.62 -11.28
N ARG A 20 7.61 10.03 -10.82
CA ARG A 20 8.40 11.06 -11.51
C ARG A 20 8.93 10.62 -12.87
N ARG A 21 9.13 9.32 -13.09
CA ARG A 21 9.58 8.76 -14.37
C ARG A 21 8.44 8.34 -15.30
N SER A 22 7.23 8.18 -14.80
CA SER A 22 6.11 7.70 -15.60
C SER A 22 5.47 8.83 -16.41
N SER A 23 5.40 8.64 -17.73
CA SER A 23 4.61 9.47 -18.64
C SER A 23 3.14 9.01 -18.74
N SER A 24 2.85 7.74 -18.42
CA SER A 24 1.49 7.18 -18.51
C SER A 24 0.61 7.61 -17.33
N GLY A 25 -0.52 8.27 -17.64
CA GLY A 25 -1.51 8.71 -16.66
C GLY A 25 -2.18 7.55 -15.92
N TYR A 26 -2.47 6.45 -16.61
CA TYR A 26 -3.04 5.23 -16.00
C TYR A 26 -2.09 4.64 -14.96
N TYR A 27 -0.79 4.55 -15.27
CA TYR A 27 0.20 4.01 -14.35
C TYR A 27 0.39 4.91 -13.12
N ARG A 28 0.35 6.23 -13.29
CA ARG A 28 0.35 7.18 -12.16
C ARG A 28 -0.87 7.03 -11.26
N TRP A 29 -2.04 6.79 -11.85
CA TRP A 29 -3.27 6.54 -11.09
C TRP A 29 -3.16 5.28 -10.22
N LEU A 30 -2.65 4.18 -10.80
CA LEU A 30 -2.34 2.94 -10.06
C LEU A 30 -1.35 3.15 -8.92
N LEU A 31 -0.28 3.91 -9.14
CA LEU A 31 0.70 4.26 -8.11
C LEU A 31 0.06 5.08 -6.97
N GLY A 32 -0.92 5.94 -7.28
CA GLY A 32 -1.70 6.68 -6.30
C GLY A 32 -2.56 5.80 -5.43
N ILE A 33 -3.28 4.84 -6.03
CA ILE A 33 -4.04 3.83 -5.27
C ILE A 33 -3.11 3.04 -4.36
N LEU A 34 -1.94 2.62 -4.88
CA LEU A 34 -0.96 1.84 -4.13
C LEU A 34 -0.48 2.60 -2.88
N GLY A 35 -0.15 3.89 -3.00
CA GLY A 35 0.25 4.73 -1.88
C GLY A 35 -0.88 4.98 -0.88
N CYS A 36 -2.11 5.18 -1.36
CA CYS A 36 -3.29 5.37 -0.50
C CYS A 36 -3.59 4.11 0.31
N ALA A 37 -3.64 2.94 -0.35
CA ALA A 37 -3.86 1.66 0.31
C ALA A 37 -2.78 1.35 1.35
N ALA A 38 -1.53 1.73 1.09
CA ALA A 38 -0.42 1.57 2.04
C ALA A 38 -0.63 2.39 3.31
N THR A 39 -1.11 3.61 3.15
CA THR A 39 -1.38 4.51 4.27
C THR A 39 -2.52 3.97 5.13
N VAL A 40 -3.59 3.51 4.48
CA VAL A 40 -4.74 2.86 5.15
C VAL A 40 -4.30 1.60 5.91
N GLN A 41 -3.48 0.75 5.30
CA GLN A 41 -2.93 -0.46 5.92
C GLN A 41 -2.16 -0.15 7.21
N VAL A 42 -1.26 0.84 7.17
CA VAL A 42 -0.45 1.22 8.33
C VAL A 42 -1.33 1.82 9.42
N GLY A 43 -2.28 2.70 9.06
CA GLY A 43 -3.25 3.27 9.99
C GLY A 43 -4.07 2.20 10.70
N LEU A 44 -4.64 1.25 9.95
CA LEU A 44 -5.34 0.08 10.49
C LEU A 44 -4.42 -0.77 11.38
N GLY A 45 -3.16 -0.93 10.99
CA GLY A 45 -2.17 -1.71 11.73
C GLY A 45 -1.74 -1.08 13.06
N VAL A 46 -1.85 0.25 13.17
CA VAL A 46 -1.64 0.97 14.43
C VAL A 46 -2.93 0.93 15.26
N ALA A 47 -4.09 1.10 14.62
CA ALA A 47 -5.39 1.06 15.29
C ALA A 47 -5.69 -0.29 15.95
N THR A 48 -5.29 -1.40 15.35
CA THR A 48 -5.43 -2.76 15.94
C THR A 48 -4.64 -2.96 17.23
N LEU A 49 -3.69 -2.07 17.55
CA LEU A 49 -2.84 -2.16 18.73
C LEU A 49 -3.33 -1.26 19.86
N LEU A 50 -3.90 -0.12 19.48
CA LEU A 50 -4.47 0.85 20.40
C LEU A 50 -5.82 0.37 20.93
N LEU A 51 -6.60 -0.30 20.08
CA LEU A 51 -7.91 -0.83 20.44
C LEU A 51 -7.76 -2.30 20.87
N HIS A 52 -7.98 -2.59 22.15
CA HIS A 52 -8.08 -3.96 22.64
C HIS A 52 -9.43 -4.56 22.19
N VAL A 53 -9.38 -5.68 21.45
CA VAL A 53 -10.54 -6.45 20.92
C VAL A 53 -11.28 -5.85 19.70
N PRO A 54 -10.64 -5.65 18.52
CA PRO A 54 -11.38 -5.29 17.31
C PRO A 54 -11.14 -6.31 16.18
N ILE A 55 -11.86 -7.43 16.22
CA ILE A 55 -11.87 -8.46 15.15
C ILE A 55 -12.18 -7.82 13.79
N VAL A 56 -13.09 -6.85 13.77
CA VAL A 56 -13.48 -6.13 12.54
C VAL A 56 -12.31 -5.32 11.97
N LEU A 57 -11.54 -4.60 12.80
CA LEU A 57 -10.34 -3.88 12.34
C LEU A 57 -9.25 -4.84 11.88
N ALA A 58 -9.05 -5.96 12.59
CA ALA A 58 -8.07 -6.96 12.17
C ALA A 58 -8.44 -7.56 10.81
N ALA A 59 -9.72 -7.87 10.58
CA ALA A 59 -10.21 -8.34 9.29
C ALA A 59 -10.04 -7.29 8.19
N LEU A 60 -10.37 -6.02 8.47
CA LEU A 60 -10.12 -4.90 7.54
C LEU A 60 -8.63 -4.73 7.23
N HIS A 61 -7.76 -4.86 8.22
CA HIS A 61 -6.31 -4.81 8.05
C HIS A 61 -5.80 -5.96 7.15
N GLN A 62 -6.34 -7.16 7.30
CA GLN A 62 -6.00 -8.30 6.44
C GLN A 62 -6.53 -8.10 5.02
N ALA A 63 -7.75 -7.59 4.86
CA ALA A 63 -8.34 -7.30 3.56
C ALA A 63 -7.56 -6.21 2.80
N SER A 64 -7.15 -5.14 3.49
CA SER A 64 -6.32 -4.09 2.88
C SER A 64 -4.93 -4.59 2.50
N ALA A 65 -4.39 -5.61 3.19
CA ALA A 65 -3.11 -6.22 2.82
C ALA A 65 -3.22 -6.98 1.49
N LEU A 66 -4.30 -7.75 1.32
CA LEU A 66 -4.59 -8.44 0.07
C LEU A 66 -4.81 -7.46 -1.08
N PHE A 67 -5.52 -6.35 -0.82
CA PHE A 67 -5.71 -5.29 -1.80
C PHE A 67 -4.38 -4.64 -2.22
N LEU A 68 -3.51 -4.33 -1.27
CA LEU A 68 -2.16 -3.81 -1.52
C LEU A 68 -1.34 -4.74 -2.41
N VAL A 69 -1.32 -6.04 -2.10
CA VAL A 69 -0.60 -7.04 -2.89
C VAL A 69 -1.14 -7.09 -4.31
N THR A 70 -2.47 -7.05 -4.48
CA THR A 70 -3.13 -7.10 -5.79
C THR A 70 -2.74 -5.89 -6.65
N ILE A 71 -2.84 -4.68 -6.10
CA ILE A 71 -2.48 -3.45 -6.83
C ILE A 71 -0.98 -3.42 -7.14
N SER A 72 -0.12 -3.88 -6.22
CA SER A 72 1.32 -3.97 -6.46
C SER A 72 1.63 -4.91 -7.63
N LEU A 73 0.89 -6.02 -7.76
CA LEU A 73 1.04 -6.94 -8.88
C LEU A 73 0.56 -6.31 -10.20
N CYS A 74 -0.54 -5.56 -10.18
CA CYS A 74 -0.99 -4.78 -11.34
C CYS A 74 0.05 -3.74 -11.77
N VAL A 75 0.64 -3.00 -10.83
CA VAL A 75 1.72 -2.04 -11.09
C VAL A 75 2.93 -2.75 -11.70
N ALA A 76 3.33 -3.90 -11.15
CA ALA A 76 4.44 -4.68 -11.70
C ALA A 76 4.15 -5.21 -13.11
N PHE A 77 2.91 -5.61 -13.39
CA PHE A 77 2.52 -6.11 -14.71
C PHE A 77 2.46 -4.98 -15.75
N VAL A 78 1.83 -3.86 -15.41
CA VAL A 78 1.70 -2.70 -16.31
C VAL A 78 3.07 -2.06 -16.56
N GLY A 79 3.93 -1.97 -15.55
CA GLY A 79 5.29 -1.43 -15.72
C GLY A 79 6.26 -2.32 -16.51
N ARG A 80 5.90 -3.59 -16.77
CA ARG A 80 6.67 -4.50 -17.63
C ARG A 80 6.26 -4.46 -19.11
N ARG A 81 5.10 -3.88 -19.45
CA ARG A 81 4.67 -3.65 -20.83
C ARG A 81 5.23 -2.34 -21.34
#